data_AF-A0A838YGI7-F1
#
_entry.id   AF-A0A838YGI7-F1
#
_cell.length_a   1.000
_cell.length_b   1.000
_cell.length_c   1.000
_cell.angle_alpha   90.00
_cell.angle_beta   90.00
_cell.angle_gamma   90.00
#
_symmetry.space_group_name_H-M   'P 1'
#
loop_
_entity.id
_entity.type
_entity.pdbx_description
1 polymer ?
#
loop_
_entity_poly.entity_id
_entity_poly.type
_entity_poly.pdbx_seq_one_letter_code
_entity_poly.pdbx_strand_id
1 'polypeptide(L)'
;MSMKYVSLFVVLVIVTSIIPVHAVQLNAGIAKNSEKFIPTFQFVRIIKIQYDENSKLAELIGDVQHKITFDINSENAATLVNLINSELQKKSFVKVTDINGEYTVVIRPQKDSVTLEYNMILRPTMQNHFIGNSATLDSQWRGFKILKEIPVETESGIYDINSPKSAFAVRLQIH
;
A
#
# COMPACT_ATOMS: atom_id res chain seq x y z
N MET A 1 8.88 -0.32 44.65
CA MET A 1 8.93 -0.21 43.17
C MET A 1 9.18 1.25 42.83
N SER A 2 10.42 1.59 42.43
CA SER A 2 10.89 2.98 42.47
C SER A 2 10.32 3.82 41.31
N MET A 3 9.87 5.02 41.63
CA MET A 3 9.31 6.05 40.74
C MET A 3 10.26 6.50 39.61
N LYS A 4 11.51 5.99 39.60
CA LYS A 4 12.53 6.25 38.58
C LYS A 4 12.30 5.47 37.28
N TYR A 5 11.61 4.33 37.32
CA TYR A 5 11.28 3.56 36.12
C TYR A 5 10.04 4.08 35.38
N VAL A 6 9.14 4.76 36.09
CA VAL A 6 7.98 5.42 35.48
C VAL A 6 8.40 6.67 34.71
N SER A 7 9.47 7.37 35.13
CA SER A 7 10.05 8.47 34.35
C SER A 7 10.76 8.03 33.07
N LEU A 8 11.27 6.79 33.00
CA LEU A 8 11.92 6.28 31.77
C LEU A 8 10.90 5.99 30.65
N PHE A 9 9.62 5.81 31.00
CA PHE A 9 8.54 5.60 30.03
C PHE A 9 7.87 6.92 29.58
N VAL A 10 8.29 8.08 30.11
CA VAL A 10 7.61 9.38 29.92
C VAL A 10 8.44 10.42 29.16
N VAL A 11 9.70 10.14 28.76
CA VAL A 11 10.55 11.10 27.98
C VAL A 11 10.78 10.65 26.55
N LEU A 12 9.72 10.21 25.85
CA LEU A 12 9.74 10.21 24.39
C LEU A 12 8.34 10.45 23.82
N VAL A 13 7.78 11.61 24.16
CA VAL A 13 6.70 12.19 23.36
C VAL A 13 7.35 12.72 22.07
N ILE A 14 7.57 11.83 21.09
CA ILE A 14 7.94 12.27 19.75
C ILE A 14 6.68 12.88 19.14
N VAL A 15 6.59 14.20 19.14
CA VAL A 15 5.62 14.89 18.30
C VAL A 15 6.16 14.82 16.87
N THR A 16 6.04 13.66 16.23
CA THR A 16 6.28 13.57 14.78
C THR A 16 5.05 14.14 14.09
N SER A 17 5.20 15.28 13.41
CA SER A 17 4.20 15.68 12.43
C SER A 17 4.37 14.78 11.21
N ILE A 18 3.61 13.70 11.16
CA ILE A 18 3.45 12.92 9.94
C ILE A 18 2.58 13.76 9.01
N ILE A 19 3.12 14.19 7.87
CA ILE A 19 2.36 14.87 6.82
C ILE A 19 2.11 13.84 5.71
N PRO A 20 1.01 13.06 5.77
CA PRO A 20 0.74 12.08 4.74
C PRO A 20 0.09 12.77 3.53
N VAL A 21 0.73 12.69 2.37
CA VAL A 21 0.11 13.07 1.08
C VAL A 21 -0.39 11.80 0.40
N HIS A 22 -1.67 11.77 0.05
CA HIS A 22 -2.31 10.65 -0.62
C HIS A 22 -2.81 11.09 -2.00
N ALA A 23 -2.48 10.33 -3.03
CA ALA A 23 -3.11 10.44 -4.34
C ALA A 23 -3.59 9.06 -4.78
N VAL A 24 -4.85 8.98 -5.20
CA VAL A 24 -5.43 7.78 -5.81
C VAL A 24 -5.93 8.18 -7.18
N GLN A 25 -5.43 7.52 -8.21
CA GLN A 25 -5.84 7.74 -9.59
C GLN A 25 -6.45 6.46 -10.15
N LEU A 26 -7.57 6.61 -10.85
CA LEU A 26 -8.22 5.55 -11.61
C LEU A 26 -8.24 5.93 -13.08
N ASN A 27 -7.71 5.05 -13.93
CA ASN A 27 -7.88 5.13 -15.37
C ASN A 27 -8.61 3.87 -15.87
N ALA A 28 -9.65 4.03 -16.68
CA ALA A 28 -10.45 2.93 -17.18
C ALA A 28 -10.98 3.21 -18.59
N GLY A 29 -10.77 2.24 -19.48
CA GLY A 29 -11.45 2.17 -20.77
C GLY A 29 -12.32 0.92 -20.81
N ILE A 30 -13.62 1.08 -21.10
CA ILE A 30 -14.56 -0.03 -21.27
C ILE A 30 -15.05 0.01 -22.70
N ALA A 31 -14.67 -0.99 -23.49
CA ALA A 31 -15.13 -1.11 -24.87
C ALA A 31 -16.60 -1.54 -24.88
N LYS A 32 -17.37 -0.95 -25.81
CA LYS A 32 -18.76 -1.37 -26.03
C LYS A 32 -18.77 -2.86 -26.42
N ASN A 33 -19.48 -3.67 -25.65
CA ASN A 33 -19.59 -5.14 -25.80
C ASN A 33 -18.37 -5.97 -25.33
N SER A 34 -17.45 -5.43 -24.54
CA SER A 34 -16.43 -6.29 -23.93
C SER A 34 -17.00 -7.08 -22.76
N GLU A 35 -16.62 -8.34 -22.61
CA GLU A 35 -16.95 -9.13 -21.41
C GLU A 35 -16.03 -8.80 -20.24
N LYS A 36 -14.80 -8.36 -20.58
CA LYS A 36 -13.74 -8.03 -19.65
C LYS A 36 -13.19 -6.63 -19.92
N PHE A 37 -12.62 -6.01 -18.90
CA PHE A 37 -11.87 -4.77 -18.99
C PHE A 37 -10.78 -4.73 -17.91
N ILE A 38 -9.74 -3.93 -18.15
CA ILE A 38 -8.55 -3.85 -17.29
C ILE A 38 -8.29 -2.37 -16.99
N PRO A 39 -8.84 -1.81 -15.90
CA PRO A 39 -8.48 -0.48 -15.48
C PRO A 39 -7.16 -0.49 -14.73
N THR A 40 -6.60 0.70 -14.54
CA THR A 40 -5.40 0.94 -13.75
C THR A 40 -5.77 1.75 -12.52
N PHE A 41 -5.52 1.18 -11.34
CA PHE A 41 -5.57 1.90 -10.07
C PHE A 41 -4.14 2.22 -9.65
N GLN A 42 -3.85 3.49 -9.45
CA GLN A 42 -2.57 3.95 -8.94
C GLN A 42 -2.76 4.58 -7.57
N PHE A 43 -2.00 4.08 -6.59
CA PHE A 43 -2.00 4.56 -5.22
C PHE A 43 -0.62 5.14 -4.92
N VAL A 44 -0.59 6.39 -4.50
CA VAL A 44 0.62 7.07 -4.05
C VAL A 44 0.41 7.55 -2.62
N ARG A 45 1.33 7.20 -1.74
CA ARG A 45 1.39 7.70 -0.36
C ARG A 45 2.79 8.21 -0.08
N ILE A 46 2.91 9.46 0.34
CA ILE A 46 4.17 10.04 0.80
C ILE A 46 4.04 10.27 2.30
N ILE A 47 5.00 9.76 3.07
CA ILE A 47 5.05 9.90 4.52
C ILE A 47 6.37 10.57 4.86
N LYS A 48 6.31 11.75 5.48
CA LYS A 48 7.49 12.38 6.08
C LYS A 48 7.46 12.18 7.59
N ILE A 49 8.56 11.69 8.15
CA ILE A 49 8.75 11.53 9.59
C ILE A 49 9.91 12.45 9.98
N GLN A 50 9.68 13.38 10.90
CA GLN A 50 10.72 14.24 11.47
C GLN A 50 11.28 13.61 12.75
N TYR A 51 12.58 13.78 12.98
CA TYR A 51 13.30 13.26 14.14
C TYR A 51 14.50 14.14 14.50
N ASP A 52 14.98 14.02 15.73
CA ASP A 52 16.25 14.63 16.14
C ASP A 52 17.42 13.89 15.49
N GLU A 53 18.43 14.64 15.03
CA GLU A 53 19.62 14.12 14.34
C GLU A 53 20.44 13.15 15.21
N ASN A 54 20.37 13.32 16.53
CA ASN A 54 21.05 12.46 17.52
C ASN A 54 20.13 11.38 18.09
N SER A 55 18.93 11.20 17.52
CA SER A 55 18.01 10.16 17.97
C SER A 55 18.46 8.78 17.53
N LYS A 56 18.05 7.75 18.28
CA LYS A 56 18.18 6.35 17.86
C LYS A 56 17.52 6.08 16.51
N LEU A 57 16.47 6.83 16.17
CA LEU A 57 15.80 6.69 14.89
C LEU A 57 16.69 7.17 13.73
N ALA A 58 17.43 8.26 13.91
CA ALA A 58 18.40 8.74 12.93
C ALA A 58 19.53 7.70 12.72
N GLU A 59 20.07 7.13 13.82
CA GLU A 59 21.05 6.05 13.76
C GLU A 59 20.52 4.82 13.02
N LEU A 60 19.31 4.38 13.37
CA LEU A 60 18.68 3.22 12.74
C LEU A 60 18.40 3.47 11.27
N ILE A 61 17.94 4.65 10.86
CA ILE A 61 17.62 4.98 9.45
C ILE A 61 18.90 5.12 8.62
N GLY A 62 19.98 5.65 9.18
CA GLY A 62 21.21 5.92 8.44
C GLY A 62 21.03 7.01 7.38
N ASP A 63 21.94 7.06 6.41
CA ASP A 63 22.04 8.12 5.39
C ASP A 63 21.82 7.60 3.94
N VAL A 64 21.73 6.29 3.76
CA VAL A 64 21.60 5.66 2.44
C VAL A 64 20.15 5.60 1.98
N GLN A 65 19.90 6.07 0.76
CA GLN A 65 18.62 5.88 0.11
C GLN A 65 18.39 4.42 -0.25
N HIS A 66 17.21 3.89 0.07
CA HIS A 66 16.80 2.54 -0.30
C HIS A 66 15.60 2.57 -1.24
N LYS A 67 15.60 1.67 -2.23
CA LYS A 67 14.47 1.44 -3.13
C LYS A 67 14.15 -0.04 -3.17
N ILE A 68 12.89 -0.38 -2.94
CA ILE A 68 12.35 -1.74 -2.99
C ILE A 68 11.31 -1.75 -4.10
N THR A 69 11.41 -2.71 -5.01
CA THR A 69 10.46 -2.88 -6.12
C THR A 69 10.21 -4.35 -6.37
N PHE A 70 8.94 -4.72 -6.57
CA PHE A 70 8.54 -6.06 -6.97
C PHE A 70 7.18 -6.03 -7.69
N ASP A 71 6.92 -7.08 -8.45
CA ASP A 71 5.66 -7.30 -9.13
C ASP A 71 4.68 -8.06 -8.23
N ILE A 72 3.41 -7.68 -8.31
CA ILE A 72 2.30 -8.46 -7.75
C ILE A 72 1.85 -9.40 -8.86
N ASN A 73 2.16 -10.69 -8.71
CA ASN A 73 1.91 -11.76 -9.69
C ASN A 73 1.00 -12.86 -9.12
N SER A 74 0.78 -13.93 -9.88
CA SER A 74 -0.15 -15.04 -9.59
C SER A 74 -0.05 -15.63 -8.19
N GLU A 75 1.13 -15.66 -7.57
CA GLU A 75 1.35 -16.24 -6.24
C GLU A 75 0.67 -15.42 -5.14
N ASN A 76 0.70 -14.09 -5.25
CA ASN A 76 0.08 -13.17 -4.29
C ASN A 76 -1.24 -12.56 -4.81
N ALA A 77 -1.53 -12.71 -6.10
CA ALA A 77 -2.73 -12.21 -6.76
C ALA A 77 -4.01 -12.79 -6.15
N ALA A 78 -4.04 -14.08 -5.82
CA ALA A 78 -5.25 -14.75 -5.35
C ALA A 78 -5.81 -14.12 -4.05
N THR A 79 -4.94 -13.80 -3.09
CA THR A 79 -5.32 -13.12 -1.84
C THR A 79 -5.91 -11.74 -2.13
N LEU A 80 -5.27 -10.98 -3.00
CA LEU A 80 -5.72 -9.64 -3.36
C LEU A 80 -7.05 -9.66 -4.13
N VAL A 81 -7.22 -10.60 -5.08
CA VAL A 81 -8.48 -10.84 -5.80
C VAL A 81 -9.60 -11.14 -4.82
N ASN A 82 -9.37 -12.03 -3.85
CA ASN A 82 -10.37 -12.39 -2.84
C ASN A 82 -10.76 -11.20 -1.95
N LEU A 83 -9.78 -10.40 -1.51
CA LEU A 83 -10.02 -9.22 -0.70
C LEU A 83 -10.78 -8.13 -1.47
N ILE A 84 -10.40 -7.85 -2.73
CA ILE A 84 -11.11 -6.87 -3.56
C ILE A 84 -12.54 -7.34 -3.83
N ASN A 85 -12.74 -8.60 -4.24
CA ASN A 85 -14.08 -9.14 -4.47
C ASN A 85 -14.95 -9.10 -3.21
N SER A 86 -14.37 -9.31 -2.02
CA SER A 86 -15.09 -9.19 -0.75
C SER A 86 -15.64 -7.79 -0.50
N GLU A 87 -14.93 -6.75 -0.93
CA GLU A 87 -15.38 -5.36 -0.84
C GLU A 87 -16.35 -4.98 -1.97
N LEU A 88 -16.11 -5.48 -3.20
CA LEU A 88 -16.94 -5.17 -4.35
C LEU A 88 -18.34 -5.77 -4.23
N GLN A 89 -18.46 -7.03 -3.80
CA GLN A 89 -19.77 -7.72 -3.70
C GLN A 89 -20.77 -7.02 -2.77
N LYS A 90 -20.31 -6.12 -1.88
CA LYS A 90 -21.17 -5.31 -1.02
C LYS A 90 -21.96 -4.25 -1.79
N LYS A 91 -21.55 -3.93 -3.02
CA LYS A 91 -22.05 -2.76 -3.76
C LYS A 91 -21.96 -2.85 -5.28
N SER A 92 -21.48 -3.95 -5.85
CA SER A 92 -21.14 -4.05 -7.28
C SER A 92 -21.31 -5.50 -7.75
N PHE A 93 -21.78 -5.68 -8.97
CA PHE A 93 -21.85 -6.97 -9.67
C PHE A 93 -20.52 -7.35 -10.33
N VAL A 94 -19.63 -6.37 -10.53
CA VAL A 94 -18.28 -6.60 -11.07
C VAL A 94 -17.49 -7.57 -10.22
N LYS A 95 -16.82 -8.50 -10.91
CA LYS A 95 -15.92 -9.48 -10.31
C LYS A 95 -14.51 -9.31 -10.87
N VAL A 96 -13.52 -9.32 -9.99
CA VAL A 96 -12.11 -9.43 -10.35
C VAL A 96 -11.77 -10.92 -10.52
N THR A 97 -11.13 -11.28 -11.64
CA THR A 97 -10.69 -12.65 -11.91
C THR A 97 -9.19 -12.85 -11.80
N ASP A 98 -8.43 -11.77 -11.98
CA ASP A 98 -6.98 -11.78 -11.95
C ASP A 98 -6.46 -10.38 -11.63
N ILE A 99 -5.22 -10.26 -11.19
CA ILE A 99 -4.58 -8.98 -10.90
C ILE A 99 -3.08 -9.05 -11.13
N ASN A 100 -2.60 -8.11 -11.94
CA ASN A 100 -1.18 -7.80 -12.05
C ASN A 100 -0.93 -6.46 -11.41
N GLY A 101 0.25 -6.26 -10.84
CA GLY A 101 0.60 -4.97 -10.28
C GLY A 101 2.08 -4.77 -10.08
N GLU A 102 2.43 -3.54 -9.73
CA GLU A 102 3.78 -3.10 -9.41
C GLU A 102 3.73 -2.42 -8.05
N TYR A 103 4.71 -2.73 -7.21
CA TYR A 103 4.89 -2.10 -5.92
C TYR A 103 6.29 -1.48 -5.84
N THR A 104 6.37 -0.23 -5.38
CA THR A 104 7.63 0.46 -5.13
C THR A 104 7.58 1.22 -3.82
N VAL A 105 8.65 1.11 -3.03
CA VAL A 105 8.92 1.97 -1.88
C VAL A 105 10.28 2.61 -2.04
N VAL A 106 10.33 3.93 -1.87
CA VAL A 106 11.59 4.66 -1.77
C VAL A 106 11.69 5.26 -0.37
N ILE A 107 12.77 4.94 0.35
CA ILE A 107 13.11 5.50 1.64
C ILE A 107 14.25 6.48 1.41
N ARG A 108 14.00 7.77 1.67
CA ARG A 108 14.98 8.86 1.52
C ARG A 108 15.29 9.45 2.89
N PRO A 109 16.39 9.03 3.52
CA PRO A 109 16.89 9.71 4.71
C PRO A 109 17.29 11.16 4.41
N GLN A 110 17.08 12.02 5.39
CA GLN A 110 17.53 13.40 5.47
C GLN A 110 18.09 13.60 6.87
N LYS A 111 18.73 14.75 7.09
CA LYS A 111 19.44 15.05 8.35
C LYS A 111 18.53 14.89 9.59
N ASP A 112 17.34 15.44 9.52
CA ASP A 112 16.35 15.54 10.61
C ASP A 112 15.01 14.87 10.26
N SER A 113 14.97 14.10 9.18
CA SER A 113 13.74 13.50 8.71
C SER A 113 13.97 12.36 7.72
N VAL A 114 12.96 11.50 7.55
CA VAL A 114 12.92 10.51 6.48
C VAL A 114 11.65 10.68 5.68
N THR A 115 11.77 10.58 4.36
CA THR A 115 10.61 10.54 3.46
C THR A 115 10.45 9.14 2.91
N LEU A 116 9.23 8.62 2.98
CA LEU A 116 8.85 7.35 2.39
C LEU A 116 7.83 7.58 1.29
N GLU A 117 8.19 7.20 0.08
CA GLU A 117 7.33 7.27 -1.10
C GLU A 117 6.86 5.86 -1.46
N TYR A 118 5.57 5.60 -1.27
CA TYR A 118 4.90 4.37 -1.65
C TYR A 118 4.16 4.59 -2.96
N ASN A 119 4.39 3.71 -3.93
CA ASN A 119 3.64 3.65 -5.16
C ASN A 119 3.18 2.21 -5.40
N MET A 120 1.88 2.04 -5.65
CA MET A 120 1.30 0.78 -6.06
C MET A 120 0.45 1.00 -7.30
N ILE A 121 0.68 0.21 -8.33
CA ILE A 121 -0.15 0.18 -9.53
C ILE A 121 -0.83 -1.20 -9.58
N LEU A 122 -2.15 -1.23 -9.63
CA LEU A 122 -2.94 -2.44 -9.77
C LEU A 122 -3.71 -2.42 -11.09
N ARG A 123 -3.64 -3.53 -11.81
CA ARG A 123 -4.30 -3.76 -13.10
C ARG A 123 -5.16 -5.02 -13.02
N PRO A 124 -6.33 -4.96 -12.34
CA PRO A 124 -7.23 -6.10 -12.22
C PRO A 124 -7.92 -6.40 -13.56
N THR A 125 -8.07 -7.69 -13.87
CA THR A 125 -9.00 -8.14 -14.91
C THR A 125 -10.39 -8.22 -14.31
N MET A 126 -11.32 -7.41 -14.82
CA MET A 126 -12.68 -7.28 -14.31
C MET A 126 -13.74 -7.71 -15.33
N GLN A 127 -14.81 -8.33 -14.85
CA GLN A 127 -15.95 -8.80 -15.65
C GLN A 127 -17.29 -8.51 -14.94
N ASN A 128 -18.41 -8.77 -15.60
CA ASN A 128 -19.77 -8.52 -15.09
C ASN A 128 -20.06 -7.04 -14.79
N HIS A 129 -19.60 -6.14 -15.66
CA HIS A 129 -19.80 -4.69 -15.51
C HIS A 129 -21.11 -4.17 -16.09
N PHE A 130 -21.94 -5.02 -16.70
CA PHE A 130 -23.29 -4.67 -17.10
C PHE A 130 -24.32 -5.28 -16.15
N ILE A 131 -25.37 -4.52 -15.83
CA ILE A 131 -26.44 -4.96 -14.93
C ILE A 131 -27.40 -5.86 -15.70
N GLY A 132 -27.41 -7.15 -15.37
CA GLY A 132 -28.24 -8.16 -16.03
C GLY A 132 -27.99 -8.21 -17.54
N ASN A 133 -29.05 -8.26 -18.34
CA ASN A 133 -28.97 -8.22 -19.81
C ASN A 133 -29.13 -6.80 -20.38
N SER A 134 -28.99 -5.76 -19.54
CA SER A 134 -29.13 -4.37 -19.98
C SER A 134 -27.80 -3.77 -20.45
N ALA A 135 -27.86 -2.67 -21.21
CA ALA A 135 -26.68 -1.85 -21.53
C ALA A 135 -26.24 -0.93 -20.37
N THR A 136 -26.81 -1.10 -19.17
CA THR A 136 -26.51 -0.25 -18.01
C THR A 136 -25.19 -0.68 -17.39
N LEU A 137 -24.23 0.24 -17.38
CA LEU A 137 -22.92 0.03 -16.76
C LEU A 137 -23.04 0.11 -15.23
N ASP A 138 -22.66 -0.96 -14.54
CA ASP A 138 -22.33 -0.89 -13.12
C ASP A 138 -21.06 -0.05 -12.98
N SER A 139 -21.13 1.03 -12.20
CA SER A 139 -20.03 1.95 -11.97
C SER A 139 -19.55 1.95 -10.52
N GLN A 140 -20.14 1.12 -9.65
CA GLN A 140 -19.83 1.10 -8.21
C GLN A 140 -18.49 0.42 -7.91
N TRP A 141 -17.92 -0.30 -8.88
CA TRP A 141 -16.59 -0.92 -8.83
C TRP A 141 -15.42 0.06 -8.79
N ARG A 142 -15.64 1.33 -9.14
CA ARG A 142 -14.59 2.37 -9.29
C ARG A 142 -13.83 2.71 -8.00
N GLY A 143 -14.15 2.08 -6.88
CA GLY A 143 -13.36 2.22 -5.65
C GLY A 143 -13.61 1.05 -4.71
N PHE A 144 -12.64 0.75 -3.88
CA PHE A 144 -12.73 -0.22 -2.79
C PHE A 144 -11.74 0.19 -1.71
N LYS A 145 -11.93 -0.32 -0.50
CA LYS A 145 -11.05 -0.03 0.64
C LYS A 145 -10.74 -1.32 1.36
N ILE A 146 -9.47 -1.69 1.37
CA ILE A 146 -8.98 -2.85 2.12
C ILE A 146 -8.25 -2.32 3.35
N LEU A 147 -8.69 -2.72 4.54
CA LEU A 147 -8.08 -2.36 5.82
C LEU A 147 -7.18 -3.46 6.39
N LYS A 148 -7.23 -4.65 5.79
CA LYS A 148 -6.44 -5.81 6.21
C LYS A 148 -5.02 -5.71 5.66
N GLU A 149 -4.09 -6.37 6.32
CA GLU A 149 -2.74 -6.59 5.80
C GLU A 149 -2.82 -7.43 4.53
N ILE A 150 -1.92 -7.14 3.60
CA ILE A 150 -1.80 -7.84 2.33
C ILE A 150 -0.35 -8.29 2.21
N PRO A 151 0.02 -9.45 2.79
CA PRO A 151 1.38 -9.95 2.71
C PRO A 151 1.70 -10.35 1.27
N VAL A 152 2.86 -9.92 0.80
CA VAL A 152 3.45 -10.31 -0.48
C VAL A 152 4.82 -10.88 -0.19
N GLU A 153 5.01 -12.16 -0.52
CA GLU A 153 6.30 -12.83 -0.43
C GLU A 153 7.21 -12.38 -1.59
N THR A 154 8.47 -12.08 -1.26
CA THR A 154 9.51 -11.67 -2.22
C THR A 154 10.85 -12.29 -1.80
N GLU A 155 11.85 -12.27 -2.68
CA GLU A 155 13.22 -12.71 -2.35
C GLU A 155 13.82 -11.96 -1.15
N SER A 156 13.38 -10.72 -0.90
CA SER A 156 13.86 -9.88 0.20
C SER A 156 13.04 -10.01 1.49
N GLY A 157 12.01 -10.86 1.52
CA GLY A 157 11.13 -11.06 2.67
C GLY A 157 9.65 -10.76 2.39
N ILE A 158 8.84 -10.76 3.44
CA ILE A 158 7.38 -10.56 3.37
C ILE A 158 7.05 -9.08 3.57
N TYR A 159 6.34 -8.48 2.61
CA TYR A 159 5.90 -7.10 2.66
C TYR A 159 4.38 -7.01 2.79
N ASP A 160 3.87 -6.36 3.84
CA ASP A 160 2.50 -5.87 3.83
C ASP A 160 2.41 -4.66 2.89
N ILE A 161 1.81 -4.85 1.71
CA ILE A 161 1.72 -3.79 0.69
C ILE A 161 0.66 -2.73 1.02
N ASN A 162 -0.21 -2.97 2.02
CA ASN A 162 -1.18 -1.98 2.49
C ASN A 162 -0.61 -1.06 3.58
N SER A 163 0.54 -1.42 4.16
CA SER A 163 1.15 -0.72 5.28
C SER A 163 2.60 -0.31 5.00
N PRO A 164 2.95 0.97 5.26
CA PRO A 164 4.31 1.46 5.09
C PRO A 164 5.33 0.81 6.04
N LYS A 165 4.86 0.23 7.15
CA LYS A 165 5.71 -0.29 8.24
C LYS A 165 6.57 -1.48 7.82
N SER A 166 6.07 -2.31 6.90
CA SER A 166 6.76 -3.52 6.43
C SER A 166 8.12 -3.20 5.80
N ALA A 167 8.20 -2.10 5.04
CA ALA A 167 9.45 -1.65 4.41
C ALA A 167 10.53 -1.27 5.43
N PHE A 168 10.15 -0.74 6.60
CA PHE A 168 11.08 -0.49 7.70
C PHE A 168 11.46 -1.79 8.42
N ALA A 169 10.47 -2.63 8.73
CA ALA A 169 10.68 -3.85 9.51
C ALA A 169 11.63 -4.83 8.81
N VAL A 170 11.43 -5.08 7.52
CA VAL A 170 12.31 -5.96 6.74
C VAL A 170 13.74 -5.43 6.72
N ARG A 171 13.92 -4.11 6.58
CA ARG A 171 15.25 -3.50 6.57
C ARG A 171 15.95 -3.59 7.93
N LEU A 172 15.22 -3.38 9.02
CA LEU A 172 15.78 -3.47 10.38
C LEU A 172 16.13 -4.90 10.82
N GLN A 173 15.64 -5.92 10.13
CA GLN A 173 16.00 -7.33 10.36
C GLN A 173 17.28 -7.77 9.63
N ILE A 174 17.80 -6.95 8.71
CA ILE A 174 19.02 -7.26 7.92
C ILE A 174 20.29 -6.79 8.66
N HIS A 175 20.17 -6.29 9.89
CA HIS A 175 21.27 -5.89 10.79
C HIS A 175 21.10 -6.56 12.16
#